data_AF-G3U0N8-F1
#
_entry.id   AF-G3U0N8-F1
#
_cell.length_a   1.000
_cell.length_b   1.000
_cell.length_c   1.000
_cell.angle_alpha   90.00
_cell.angle_beta   90.00
_cell.angle_gamma   90.00
#
_symmetry.space_group_name_H-M   'P 1'
#
loop_
_entity.id
_entity.type
_entity.pdbx_description
1 polymer ?
#
loop_
_entity_poly.entity_id
_entity_poly.type
_entity_poly.pdbx_seq_one_letter_code
_entity_poly.pdbx_strand_id
1 'polypeptide(L)'
;MAEAGKVQAGFGLPGLGAAQWPLQRYGRFMPSGTGEPPVPDLEAGTASSPTWKVFDSSEESGYLVLTIVVSGHLFISQGQTLLEGFSLIDSKNWLKIVRRVDCLLFGTTIKGKSRMFRVQFSGESKEQALERCCSCVQSLAQYITVQVPDGIIQELQPRPGPLRAGESQGQDCVKSVPLQHG
;
A
#
# COMPACT_ATOMS: atom_id res chain seq x y z
N MET A 1 -45.92 23.68 15.15
CA MET A 1 -45.97 22.61 14.14
C MET A 1 -44.54 22.20 13.84
N ALA A 2 -44.17 21.01 14.32
CA ALA A 2 -43.03 20.14 14.03
C ALA A 2 -41.62 20.73 13.80
N GLU A 3 -40.78 20.62 14.83
CA GLU A 3 -39.37 20.23 14.71
C GLU A 3 -39.30 18.79 14.16
N ALA A 4 -38.40 18.53 13.21
CA ALA A 4 -38.01 17.18 12.84
C ALA A 4 -36.48 17.11 12.89
N GLY A 5 -35.99 16.60 14.02
CA GLY A 5 -34.58 16.29 14.24
C GLY A 5 -34.07 15.33 13.16
N LYS A 6 -32.97 15.72 12.54
CA LYS A 6 -32.19 14.91 11.62
C LYS A 6 -31.58 13.75 12.42
N VAL A 7 -32.22 12.58 12.37
CA VAL A 7 -31.66 11.34 12.93
C VAL A 7 -30.42 10.98 12.13
N GLN A 8 -29.26 11.22 12.74
CA GLN A 8 -27.99 10.69 12.31
C GLN A 8 -28.08 9.16 12.43
N ALA A 9 -28.09 8.48 11.28
CA ALA A 9 -28.00 7.03 11.23
C ALA A 9 -26.62 6.61 11.78
N GLY A 10 -26.58 6.35 13.08
CA GLY A 10 -25.44 5.76 13.75
C GLY A 10 -25.24 4.34 13.23
N PHE A 11 -24.38 4.18 12.22
CA PHE A 11 -23.80 2.87 11.87
C PHE A 11 -22.70 2.50 12.88
N GLY A 12 -23.13 2.28 14.12
CA GLY A 12 -22.26 1.78 15.16
C GLY A 12 -23.12 1.20 16.26
N LEU A 13 -23.31 -0.11 16.25
CA LEU A 13 -23.69 -0.83 17.45
C LEU A 13 -22.53 -0.67 18.45
N PRO A 14 -22.68 0.11 19.53
CA PRO A 14 -21.64 0.23 20.52
C PRO A 14 -21.73 -1.01 21.40
N GLY A 15 -20.78 -1.94 21.26
CA GLY A 15 -20.60 -2.99 22.26
C GLY A 15 -20.21 -4.39 21.79
N LEU A 16 -19.98 -4.65 20.50
CA LEU A 16 -19.73 -6.02 20.05
C LEU A 16 -18.31 -6.25 19.51
N GLY A 17 -17.30 -6.08 20.36
CA GLY A 17 -15.94 -6.61 20.16
C GLY A 17 -15.35 -6.40 18.75
N ALA A 18 -15.69 -5.31 18.07
CA ALA A 18 -15.28 -5.08 16.69
C ALA A 18 -15.16 -3.59 16.43
N ALA A 19 -14.07 -3.21 15.79
CA ALA A 19 -13.83 -1.86 15.32
C ALA A 19 -14.18 -1.79 13.83
N GLN A 20 -14.88 -0.74 13.42
CA GLN A 20 -15.38 -0.56 12.06
C GLN A 20 -14.98 0.80 11.52
N TRP A 21 -14.58 0.83 10.25
CA TRP A 21 -14.24 2.06 9.55
C TRP A 21 -14.94 2.10 8.19
N PRO A 22 -15.69 3.17 7.89
CA PRO A 22 -16.34 3.34 6.60
C PRO A 22 -15.30 3.70 5.53
N LEU A 23 -15.39 3.06 4.37
CA LEU A 23 -14.48 3.25 3.25
C LEU A 23 -15.15 4.05 2.14
N GLN A 24 -14.38 4.85 1.43
CA GLN A 24 -14.84 5.53 0.21
C GLN A 24 -14.74 4.60 -1.00
N ARG A 25 -13.61 3.87 -1.08
CA ARG A 25 -13.27 3.02 -2.21
C ARG A 25 -12.55 1.76 -1.79
N TYR A 26 -12.78 0.71 -2.55
CA TYR A 26 -12.06 -0.54 -2.50
C TYR A 26 -11.60 -0.92 -3.90
N GLY A 27 -10.38 -1.42 -4.07
CA GLY A 27 -9.83 -1.79 -5.37
C GLY A 27 -9.11 -3.12 -5.31
N ARG A 28 -9.44 -4.04 -6.23
CA ARG A 28 -8.71 -5.30 -6.44
C ARG A 28 -7.75 -5.17 -7.60
N PHE A 29 -6.51 -5.59 -7.40
CA PHE A 29 -5.57 -5.73 -8.50
C PHE A 29 -5.92 -6.98 -9.32
N MET A 30 -6.05 -6.79 -10.62
CA MET A 30 -6.25 -7.86 -11.59
C MET A 30 -4.96 -7.99 -12.40
N PRO A 31 -4.11 -8.99 -12.09
CA PRO A 31 -2.96 -9.29 -12.93
C PRO A 31 -3.48 -9.64 -14.33
N SER A 32 -2.85 -9.08 -15.36
CA SER A 32 -3.12 -9.53 -16.71
C SER A 32 -2.66 -10.98 -16.87
N GLY A 33 -3.49 -11.80 -17.51
CA GLY A 33 -3.24 -13.23 -17.65
C GLY A 33 -1.88 -13.49 -18.29
N THR A 34 -0.99 -14.15 -17.56
CA THR A 34 0.20 -14.79 -18.13
C THR A 34 -0.23 -16.22 -18.47
N GLY A 35 -0.50 -16.50 -19.74
CA GLY A 35 -0.99 -17.82 -20.10
C GLY A 35 -1.26 -18.04 -21.57
N GLU A 36 -0.25 -17.83 -22.41
CA GLU A 36 0.09 -18.72 -23.54
C GLU A 36 1.52 -18.36 -24.02
N PRO A 37 2.42 -19.32 -24.23
CA PRO A 37 3.66 -19.05 -24.95
C PRO A 37 3.29 -18.57 -26.36
N PRO A 38 3.99 -17.57 -26.93
CA PRO A 38 3.67 -17.08 -28.26
C PRO A 38 3.80 -18.24 -29.25
N VAL A 39 2.67 -18.69 -29.80
CA VAL A 39 2.67 -19.48 -31.03
C VAL A 39 3.25 -18.56 -32.10
N PRO A 40 4.27 -18.98 -32.87
CA PRO A 40 5.06 -18.06 -33.71
C PRO A 40 4.35 -17.42 -34.91
N ASP A 41 3.01 -17.38 -34.98
CA ASP A 41 2.31 -16.95 -36.19
C ASP A 41 0.92 -16.34 -35.98
N LEU A 42 0.67 -15.65 -34.86
CA LEU A 42 -0.57 -14.89 -34.70
C LEU A 42 -0.28 -13.49 -34.16
N GLU A 43 -0.65 -12.50 -34.97
CA GLU A 43 -0.67 -11.04 -34.73
C GLU A 43 -0.71 -10.68 -33.25
N ALA A 44 0.20 -9.79 -32.83
CA ALA A 44 0.40 -9.32 -31.47
C ALA A 44 -0.91 -8.75 -30.85
N GLY A 45 -1.76 -9.66 -30.37
CA GLY A 45 -2.95 -9.37 -29.62
C GLY A 45 -2.54 -8.70 -28.32
N THR A 46 -3.02 -7.46 -28.14
CA THR A 46 -2.72 -6.55 -27.06
C THR A 46 -2.64 -7.29 -25.71
N ALA A 47 -1.44 -7.51 -25.19
CA ALA A 47 -1.26 -7.99 -23.83
C ALA A 47 -2.03 -7.04 -22.90
N SER A 48 -3.09 -7.54 -22.25
CA SER A 48 -3.90 -6.73 -21.35
C SER A 48 -2.97 -6.06 -20.34
N SER A 49 -3.10 -4.76 -20.14
CA SER A 49 -2.40 -4.09 -19.05
C SER A 49 -2.98 -4.59 -17.72
N PRO A 50 -2.17 -4.65 -16.65
CA PRO A 50 -2.70 -4.92 -15.32
C PRO A 50 -3.68 -3.80 -14.93
N THR A 51 -4.87 -4.18 -14.48
CA THR A 51 -5.95 -3.23 -14.18
C THR A 51 -6.42 -3.34 -12.73
N TRP A 52 -7.10 -2.30 -12.24
CA TRP A 52 -7.73 -2.30 -10.93
C TRP A 52 -9.25 -2.39 -11.09
N LYS A 53 -9.87 -3.40 -10.51
CA LYS A 53 -11.32 -3.44 -10.35
C LYS A 53 -11.70 -2.65 -9.11
N VAL A 54 -12.30 -1.47 -9.32
CA VAL A 54 -12.65 -0.51 -8.26
C VAL A 54 -14.14 -0.64 -7.91
N PHE A 55 -14.43 -0.53 -6.62
CA PHE A 55 -15.75 -0.50 -6.02
C PHE A 55 -15.83 0.79 -5.20
N ASP A 56 -16.86 1.58 -5.44
CA ASP A 56 -17.14 2.83 -4.75
C ASP A 56 -18.29 2.65 -3.76
N SER A 57 -18.22 3.33 -2.63
CA SER A 57 -19.34 3.43 -1.69
C SER A 57 -20.42 4.34 -2.25
N SER A 58 -21.61 3.80 -2.45
CA SER A 58 -22.79 4.56 -2.90
C SER A 58 -24.06 4.00 -2.27
N GLU A 59 -25.15 4.78 -2.34
CA GLU A 59 -26.47 4.32 -1.90
C GLU A 59 -26.97 3.16 -2.78
N GLU A 60 -26.66 3.17 -4.08
CA GLU A 60 -27.06 2.14 -5.04
C GLU A 60 -26.31 0.80 -4.85
N SER A 61 -24.99 0.87 -4.70
CA SER A 61 -24.13 -0.32 -4.60
C SER A 61 -23.94 -0.81 -3.16
N GLY A 62 -24.34 0.01 -2.18
CA GLY A 62 -24.08 -0.20 -0.76
C GLY A 62 -22.76 0.41 -0.29
N TYR A 63 -22.71 0.72 1.00
CA TYR A 63 -21.55 1.30 1.66
C TYR A 63 -20.47 0.24 1.94
N LEU A 64 -19.22 0.60 1.70
CA LEU A 64 -18.06 -0.20 2.02
C LEU A 64 -17.66 -0.01 3.49
N VAL A 65 -17.44 -1.11 4.20
CA VAL A 65 -17.02 -1.10 5.60
C VAL A 65 -15.87 -2.08 5.81
N LEU A 66 -14.79 -1.59 6.43
CA LEU A 66 -13.72 -2.41 6.98
C LEU A 66 -14.03 -2.72 8.44
N THR A 67 -14.01 -3.99 8.82
CA THR A 67 -14.26 -4.44 10.19
C THR A 67 -13.09 -5.28 10.69
N ILE A 68 -12.61 -4.99 11.90
CA ILE A 68 -11.66 -5.83 12.63
C ILE A 68 -12.35 -6.29 13.92
N VAL A 69 -12.52 -7.59 14.07
CA VAL A 69 -13.09 -8.18 15.31
C VAL A 69 -11.97 -8.51 16.31
N VAL A 70 -12.29 -8.57 17.60
CA VAL A 70 -11.36 -8.88 18.71
C VAL A 70 -10.67 -10.25 18.57
N SER A 71 -11.26 -11.17 17.81
CA SER A 71 -10.61 -12.45 17.49
C SER A 71 -9.51 -12.31 16.44
N GLY A 72 -9.21 -11.09 15.98
CA GLY A 72 -8.17 -10.80 15.00
C GLY A 72 -8.57 -11.08 13.56
N HIS A 73 -9.87 -11.17 13.24
CA HIS A 73 -10.31 -11.31 11.85
C HIS A 73 -10.59 -9.95 11.23
N LEU A 74 -10.14 -9.77 9.99
CA LEU A 74 -10.41 -8.60 9.17
C LEU A 74 -11.41 -8.96 8.08
N PHE A 75 -12.39 -8.08 7.91
CA PHE A 75 -13.41 -8.17 6.86
C PHE A 75 -13.51 -6.85 6.10
N ILE A 76 -13.73 -6.94 4.79
CA ILE A 76 -14.20 -5.83 3.96
C ILE A 76 -15.51 -6.28 3.35
N SER A 77 -16.56 -5.49 3.53
CA SER A 77 -17.90 -5.79 3.01
C SER A 77 -18.47 -4.59 2.29
N GLN A 78 -19.36 -4.86 1.33
CA GLN A 78 -20.17 -3.86 0.63
C GLN A 78 -21.64 -4.25 0.80
N GLY A 79 -22.39 -3.47 1.59
CA GLY A 79 -23.75 -3.86 1.98
C GLY A 79 -23.76 -5.23 2.66
N GLN A 80 -24.44 -6.21 2.04
CA GLN A 80 -24.50 -7.60 2.54
C GLN A 80 -23.43 -8.53 1.93
N THR A 81 -22.61 -8.03 1.00
CA THR A 81 -21.61 -8.84 0.29
C THR A 81 -20.26 -8.76 0.98
N LEU A 82 -19.69 -9.91 1.33
CA LEU A 82 -18.32 -9.99 1.82
C LEU A 82 -17.33 -9.94 0.65
N LEU A 83 -16.48 -8.92 0.63
CA LEU A 83 -15.43 -8.76 -0.36
C LEU A 83 -14.15 -9.47 0.09
N GLU A 84 -13.61 -9.15 1.26
CA GLU A 84 -12.42 -9.79 1.81
C GLU A 84 -12.72 -10.31 3.21
N GLY A 85 -12.12 -11.45 3.55
CA GLY A 85 -12.19 -12.03 4.89
C GLY A 85 -10.96 -12.87 5.16
N PHE A 86 -10.20 -12.55 6.19
CA PHE A 86 -9.04 -13.34 6.62
C PHE A 86 -8.64 -13.06 8.06
N SER A 87 -7.88 -13.97 8.65
CA SER A 87 -7.30 -13.78 9.98
C SER A 87 -6.00 -12.96 9.90
N LEU A 88 -5.82 -12.04 10.84
CA LEU A 88 -4.59 -11.29 11.06
C LEU A 88 -3.62 -12.05 11.98
N ILE A 89 -4.09 -13.12 12.63
CA ILE A 89 -3.25 -13.95 13.51
C ILE A 89 -2.24 -14.69 12.65
N ASP A 90 -0.97 -14.63 13.05
CA ASP A 90 0.18 -15.23 12.35
C ASP A 90 0.28 -14.88 10.86
N SER A 91 -0.26 -13.72 10.46
CA SER A 91 -0.33 -13.34 9.05
C SER A 91 0.98 -12.76 8.51
N LYS A 92 2.00 -12.55 9.34
CA LYS A 92 3.26 -11.85 8.97
C LYS A 92 4.00 -12.50 7.78
N ASN A 93 3.85 -13.80 7.58
CA ASN A 93 4.54 -14.55 6.52
C ASN A 93 3.85 -14.41 5.15
N TRP A 94 2.56 -14.09 5.12
CA TRP A 94 1.77 -14.10 3.88
C TRP A 94 1.02 -12.79 3.63
N LEU A 95 0.88 -11.90 4.62
CA LEU A 95 0.20 -10.61 4.51
C LEU A 95 1.21 -9.48 4.70
N LYS A 96 1.17 -8.49 3.80
CA LYS A 96 1.91 -7.23 3.91
C LYS A 96 0.93 -6.09 3.78
N ILE A 97 1.01 -5.12 4.69
CA ILE A 97 0.16 -3.93 4.68
C ILE A 97 1.04 -2.70 4.58
N VAL A 98 0.71 -1.82 3.65
CA VAL A 98 1.39 -0.54 3.44
C VAL A 98 0.37 0.59 3.51
N ARG A 99 0.66 1.61 4.31
CA ARG A 99 -0.20 2.79 4.49
C ARG A 99 0.33 3.98 3.74
N ARG A 100 -0.46 4.57 2.86
CA ARG A 100 -0.14 5.84 2.19
C ARG A 100 -1.27 6.84 2.41
N VAL A 101 -1.01 7.88 3.20
CA VAL A 101 -2.02 8.92 3.53
C VAL A 101 -3.28 8.28 4.14
N ASP A 102 -4.43 8.41 3.47
CA ASP A 102 -5.77 7.92 3.80
C ASP A 102 -6.07 6.55 3.13
N CYS A 103 -5.04 5.87 2.63
CA CYS A 103 -5.18 4.61 1.92
C CYS A 103 -4.33 3.50 2.57
N LEU A 104 -4.83 2.26 2.50
CA LEU A 104 -4.08 1.05 2.84
C LEU A 104 -4.01 0.13 1.62
N LEU A 105 -2.81 -0.38 1.33
CA LEU A 105 -2.55 -1.41 0.33
C LEU A 105 -2.22 -2.72 1.04
N PHE A 106 -2.95 -3.76 0.70
CA PHE A 106 -2.78 -5.11 1.21
C PHE A 106 -2.24 -6.00 0.10
N GLY A 107 -1.10 -6.64 0.35
CA GLY A 107 -0.57 -7.70 -0.48
C GLY A 107 -0.63 -9.02 0.29
N THR A 108 -1.33 -10.01 -0.26
CA THR A 108 -1.33 -11.37 0.29
C THR A 108 -0.60 -12.31 -0.65
N THR A 109 0.22 -13.23 -0.14
CA THR A 109 0.87 -14.29 -0.91
C THR A 109 0.59 -15.62 -0.24
N ILE A 110 -0.27 -16.44 -0.85
CA ILE A 110 -0.67 -17.75 -0.32
C ILE A 110 -0.35 -18.81 -1.37
N LYS A 111 0.45 -19.82 -1.00
CA LYS A 111 0.83 -20.94 -1.89
C LYS A 111 1.36 -20.47 -3.27
N GLY A 112 2.23 -19.46 -3.27
CA GLY A 112 2.82 -18.90 -4.50
C GLY A 112 1.90 -18.02 -5.33
N LYS A 113 0.63 -17.84 -4.93
CA LYS A 113 -0.31 -16.92 -5.57
C LYS A 113 -0.37 -15.62 -4.79
N SER A 114 -0.02 -14.52 -5.45
CA SER A 114 -0.10 -13.17 -4.87
C SER A 114 -1.38 -12.48 -5.31
N ARG A 115 -2.04 -11.81 -4.37
CA ARG A 115 -3.21 -10.96 -4.61
C ARG A 115 -2.97 -9.62 -3.94
N MET A 116 -3.41 -8.54 -4.58
CA MET A 116 -3.31 -7.20 -4.00
C MET A 116 -4.67 -6.53 -4.03
N PHE A 117 -4.98 -5.81 -2.96
CA PHE A 117 -6.14 -4.94 -2.92
C PHE A 117 -5.83 -3.70 -2.10
N ARG A 118 -6.53 -2.60 -2.38
CA ARG A 118 -6.37 -1.33 -1.69
C ARG A 118 -7.71 -0.81 -1.20
N VAL A 119 -7.68 -0.04 -0.12
CA VAL A 119 -8.83 0.67 0.42
C VAL A 119 -8.49 2.14 0.61
N GLN A 120 -9.49 2.98 0.47
CA GLN A 120 -9.46 4.39 0.81
C GLN A 120 -10.52 4.66 1.89
N PHE A 121 -10.14 5.30 2.98
CA PHE A 121 -11.05 5.64 4.07
C PHE A 121 -11.98 6.78 3.64
N SER A 122 -13.24 6.73 4.10
CA SER A 122 -14.18 7.83 3.90
C SER A 122 -14.08 8.84 5.04
N GLY A 123 -14.36 10.11 4.74
CA GLY A 123 -14.45 11.18 5.71
C GLY A 123 -15.10 12.40 5.08
N GLU A 124 -15.72 13.24 5.90
CA GLU A 124 -16.29 14.54 5.50
C GLU A 124 -15.18 15.51 5.04
N SER A 125 -13.96 15.30 5.53
CA SER A 125 -12.75 15.98 5.08
C SER A 125 -11.59 14.99 4.91
N LYS A 126 -10.51 15.45 4.26
CA LYS A 126 -9.28 14.64 4.09
C LYS A 126 -8.65 14.29 5.44
N GLU A 127 -8.72 15.21 6.40
CA GLU A 127 -8.20 15.06 7.75
C GLU A 127 -8.99 13.99 8.51
N GLN A 128 -10.32 13.99 8.40
CA GLN A 128 -11.16 12.97 9.01
C GLN A 128 -10.93 11.59 8.40
N ALA A 129 -10.76 11.51 7.07
CA ALA A 129 -10.39 10.25 6.41
C ALA A 129 -9.02 9.73 6.87
N LEU A 130 -8.05 10.64 7.05
CA LEU A 130 -6.72 10.33 7.55
C LEU A 130 -6.76 9.85 9.00
N GLU A 131 -7.56 10.49 9.86
CA GLU A 131 -7.74 10.10 11.27
C GLU A 131 -8.34 8.69 11.38
N ARG A 132 -9.37 8.40 10.58
CA ARG A 132 -9.96 7.05 10.50
C ARG A 132 -8.93 6.02 10.02
N CYS A 133 -8.11 6.38 9.03
CA CYS A 133 -6.99 5.55 8.58
C CYS A 133 -5.98 5.30 9.72
N CYS A 134 -5.56 6.34 10.45
CA CYS A 134 -4.66 6.22 11.62
C CYS A 134 -5.24 5.27 12.68
N SER A 135 -6.51 5.45 13.03
CA SER A 135 -7.22 4.61 14.00
C SER A 135 -7.27 3.14 13.57
N CYS A 136 -7.55 2.88 12.28
CA CYS A 136 -7.49 1.53 11.73
C CYS A 136 -6.09 0.93 11.80
N VAL A 137 -5.06 1.71 11.49
CA VAL A 137 -3.66 1.26 11.55
C VAL A 137 -3.25 0.92 12.98
N GLN A 138 -3.66 1.72 13.97
CA GLN A 138 -3.42 1.42 15.39
C GLN A 138 -4.07 0.09 15.80
N SER A 139 -5.27 -0.19 15.29
CA SER A 139 -5.95 -1.46 15.54
C SER A 139 -5.26 -2.64 14.83
N LEU A 140 -4.79 -2.44 13.60
CA LEU A 140 -4.02 -3.44 12.85
C LEU A 140 -2.67 -3.74 13.50
N ALA A 141 -2.01 -2.73 14.07
CA ALA A 141 -0.70 -2.82 14.70
C ALA A 141 -0.66 -3.79 15.89
N GLN A 142 -1.81 -4.11 16.48
CA GLN A 142 -1.92 -5.13 17.53
C GLN A 142 -1.66 -6.56 17.01
N TYR A 143 -1.83 -6.79 15.70
CA TYR A 143 -1.74 -8.11 15.08
C TYR A 143 -0.58 -8.20 14.07
N ILE A 144 -0.37 -7.16 13.27
CA ILE A 144 0.61 -7.13 12.18
C ILE A 144 1.26 -5.75 12.05
N THR A 145 2.54 -5.73 11.66
CA THR A 145 3.25 -4.49 11.35
C THR A 145 2.73 -3.87 10.05
N VAL A 146 2.26 -2.62 10.13
CA VAL A 146 1.88 -1.81 8.97
C VAL A 146 3.06 -0.94 8.56
N GLN A 147 3.50 -1.06 7.31
CA GLN A 147 4.58 -0.24 6.78
C GLN A 147 4.05 1.15 6.37
N VAL A 148 4.68 2.21 6.84
CA VAL A 148 4.43 3.57 6.36
C VAL A 148 5.59 3.92 5.44
N PRO A 149 5.35 4.19 4.15
CA PRO A 149 6.33 4.84 3.30
C PRO A 149 6.44 6.29 3.77
N ASP A 150 7.19 6.50 4.85
CA ASP A 150 7.71 7.82 5.15
C ASP A 150 8.58 8.24 3.98
N GLY A 151 8.47 9.50 3.56
CA GLY A 151 9.01 10.05 2.31
C GLY A 151 10.55 10.04 2.21
N ILE A 152 11.17 8.88 2.25
CA ILE A 152 12.60 8.67 2.02
C ILE A 152 12.74 8.03 0.64
N ILE A 153 12.58 8.88 -0.39
CA ILE A 153 13.53 8.82 -1.50
C ILE A 153 14.70 9.69 -1.04
N GLN A 154 15.52 9.12 -0.18
CA GLN A 154 16.83 9.66 0.17
C GLN A 154 17.69 8.46 0.52
N GLU A 155 18.08 7.74 -0.53
CA GLU A 155 19.39 7.11 -0.71
C GLU A 155 19.31 6.22 -1.96
N LEU A 156 19.45 6.86 -3.12
CA LEU A 156 20.43 6.36 -4.08
C LEU A 156 21.75 6.31 -3.31
N GLN A 157 22.02 5.19 -2.64
CA GLN A 157 23.32 4.89 -2.07
C GLN A 157 24.37 5.11 -3.17
N PRO A 158 25.29 6.08 -3.06
CA PRO A 158 26.56 5.94 -3.73
C PRO A 158 27.24 4.77 -3.02
N ARG A 159 27.34 3.64 -3.71
CA ARG A 159 28.12 2.47 -3.28
C ARG A 159 29.38 2.91 -2.55
N PRO A 160 29.66 2.44 -1.31
CA PRO A 160 30.98 2.57 -0.73
C PRO A 160 31.95 1.76 -1.60
N GLY A 161 32.72 2.44 -2.44
CA GLY A 161 33.80 1.82 -3.20
C GLY A 161 34.88 1.32 -2.24
N PRO A 162 35.50 0.15 -2.48
CA PRO A 162 36.49 -0.40 -1.57
C PRO A 162 37.74 0.47 -1.53
N LEU A 163 38.22 0.73 -0.31
CA LEU A 163 39.53 1.31 -0.03
C LEU A 163 40.62 0.53 -0.78
N ARG A 164 41.37 1.21 -1.64
CA ARG A 164 42.69 0.77 -2.10
C ARG A 164 43.72 1.75 -1.54
N ALA A 165 44.34 1.30 -0.46
CA ALA A 165 45.58 1.84 0.04
C ALA A 165 46.71 1.57 -0.96
N GLY A 166 47.63 2.52 -1.04
CA GLY A 166 48.99 2.31 -1.50
C GLY A 166 49.27 2.97 -2.84
N GLU A 167 49.87 4.16 -2.79
CA GLU A 167 51.03 4.46 -3.64
C GLU A 167 51.86 5.58 -2.98
N SER A 168 52.99 5.13 -2.43
CA SER A 168 54.12 5.94 -2.03
C SER A 168 54.97 6.21 -3.27
N GLN A 169 55.13 7.48 -3.64
CA GLN A 169 56.27 8.02 -4.38
C GLN A 169 56.17 9.55 -4.26
N GLY A 170 57.07 10.26 -3.60
CA GLY A 170 58.51 10.19 -3.83
C GLY A 170 58.90 11.29 -4.81
N GLN A 171 58.84 12.53 -4.32
CA GLN A 171 59.70 13.68 -4.66
C GLN A 171 60.65 13.51 -5.86
N ASP A 172 60.49 14.32 -6.91
CA ASP A 172 61.64 15.02 -7.50
C ASP A 172 61.23 16.27 -8.29
N CYS A 173 61.78 17.40 -7.86
CA CYS A 173 61.76 18.68 -8.54
C CYS A 173 63.11 18.82 -9.22
N VAL A 174 63.19 18.55 -10.52
CA VAL A 174 64.37 18.90 -11.32
C VAL A 174 63.97 19.57 -12.63
N LYS A 175 64.47 20.81 -12.72
CA LYS A 175 64.56 21.70 -13.88
C LYS A 175 65.09 20.99 -15.13
N SER A 176 64.57 21.34 -16.31
CA SER A 176 65.36 21.97 -17.39
C SER A 176 64.61 22.05 -18.73
N VAL A 177 64.49 23.26 -19.29
CA VAL A 177 64.66 23.56 -20.72
C VAL A 177 65.46 24.88 -20.81
N PRO A 178 66.39 25.05 -21.78
CA PRO A 178 67.54 25.95 -21.68
C PRO A 178 67.47 27.23 -22.54
N LEU A 179 68.23 28.23 -22.07
CA LEU A 179 69.07 29.24 -22.76
C LEU A 179 68.51 30.11 -23.92
N GLN A 180 68.28 31.39 -23.57
CA GLN A 180 68.80 32.68 -24.14
C GLN A 180 68.79 32.93 -25.66
N HIS A 181 68.39 34.15 -26.06
CA HIS A 181 69.22 35.23 -26.65
C HIS A 181 68.33 36.38 -27.17
N GLY A 182 68.76 37.64 -26.98
CA GLY A 182 68.21 38.83 -27.65
C GLY A 182 68.01 40.03 -26.73
#